data_AF-A0A7X4A7L9-F1
#
_entry.id   AF-A0A7X4A7L9-F1
#
_cell.length_a   1.000
_cell.length_b   1.000
_cell.length_c   1.000
_cell.angle_alpha   90.00
_cell.angle_beta   90.00
_cell.angle_gamma   90.00
#
_symmetry.space_group_name_H-M   'P 1'
#
loop_
_entity.id
_entity.type
_entity.pdbx_description
1 polymer ?
#
loop_
_entity_poly.entity_id
_entity_poly.type
_entity_poly.pdbx_seq_one_letter_code
_entity_poly.pdbx_strand_id
1 'polypeptide(L)'
;MEGNKEIVQKVAEKWGFGLAPPKAKMQHLRQLACKSVLDVLSSVDLPSPNTSTLESLSTVKGLFNRVVREDQWDWFSVSGQLGYPSRRISRVISGEINHLRIAIKTQDSPSFRNSRTNLCRLPTRQCLSIFLGRAFLADYPDSGWIYVLSTREIPKLLKIGMTTRTVEERAREISSSTGVVIPFGVRRCWRVSKPQQAESEIHKSLGVYRVRSDREFFQISIGNAAKVIDSIVRDQGFELRTLDNLNERNEAATHTN
;
A
#
# COMPACT_ATOMS: atom_id res chain seq x y z
N MET A 1 -46.79 17.44 -2.92
CA MET A 1 -45.91 16.84 -1.89
C MET A 1 -45.31 15.58 -2.48
N GLU A 2 -44.28 15.71 -3.32
CA GLU A 2 -43.57 14.56 -3.86
C GLU A 2 -42.52 14.14 -2.83
N GLY A 3 -42.73 12.95 -2.26
CA GLY A 3 -41.81 12.33 -1.32
C GLY A 3 -40.45 12.13 -1.99
N ASN A 4 -39.44 12.77 -1.41
CA ASN A 4 -38.04 12.57 -1.77
C ASN A 4 -37.72 11.09 -1.52
N LYS A 5 -37.72 10.28 -2.59
CA LYS A 5 -37.24 8.89 -2.51
C LYS A 5 -35.75 8.97 -2.20
N GLU A 6 -35.39 8.82 -0.92
CA GLU A 6 -34.02 8.49 -0.55
C GLU A 6 -33.65 7.19 -1.26
N ILE A 7 -32.92 7.32 -2.36
CA ILE A 7 -32.34 6.17 -3.06
C ILE A 7 -31.27 5.64 -2.13
N VAL A 8 -31.64 4.67 -1.29
CA VAL A 8 -30.68 3.93 -0.46
C VAL A 8 -29.64 3.35 -1.41
N GLN A 9 -28.40 3.83 -1.31
CA GLN A 9 -27.30 3.37 -2.13
C GLN A 9 -27.03 1.90 -1.77
N LYS A 10 -27.48 0.99 -2.64
CA LYS A 10 -27.27 -0.46 -2.45
C LYS A 10 -25.76 -0.74 -2.39
N VAL A 11 -25.29 -1.20 -1.24
CA VAL A 11 -23.90 -1.65 -1.07
C VAL A 11 -23.77 -3.03 -1.72
N ALA A 12 -23.37 -3.05 -2.99
CA ALA A 12 -23.10 -4.27 -3.76
C ALA A 12 -21.66 -4.78 -3.60
N GLU A 13 -20.87 -4.09 -2.77
CA GLU A 13 -19.42 -4.21 -2.69
C GLU A 13 -19.05 -5.38 -1.74
N LYS A 14 -18.52 -6.47 -2.31
CA LYS A 14 -18.07 -7.65 -1.54
C LYS A 14 -16.83 -7.37 -0.66
N TRP A 15 -16.07 -6.32 -0.99
CA TRP A 15 -14.76 -6.04 -0.38
C TRP A 15 -14.78 -4.68 0.30
N GLY A 16 -14.01 -4.54 1.38
CA GLY A 16 -13.73 -3.23 1.95
C GLY A 16 -13.00 -2.33 0.95
N PHE A 17 -13.23 -1.02 1.03
CA PHE A 17 -12.58 -0.07 0.13
C PHE A 17 -11.05 -0.19 0.18
N GLY A 18 -10.43 -0.37 -0.99
CA GLY A 18 -8.98 -0.59 -1.15
C GLY A 18 -8.53 -2.05 -1.12
N LEU A 19 -9.41 -2.99 -0.75
CA LEU A 19 -9.09 -4.41 -0.55
C LEU A 19 -9.53 -5.34 -1.68
N ALA A 20 -10.06 -4.79 -2.78
CA ALA A 20 -10.52 -5.62 -3.89
C ALA A 20 -9.31 -6.30 -4.57
N PRO A 21 -9.34 -7.64 -4.73
CA PRO A 21 -8.26 -8.35 -5.39
C PRO A 21 -8.22 -7.97 -6.89
N PRO A 22 -7.03 -7.75 -7.46
CA PRO A 22 -6.90 -7.51 -8.89
C PRO A 22 -7.31 -8.75 -9.69
N LYS A 23 -7.99 -8.54 -10.82
CA LYS A 23 -8.36 -9.63 -11.74
C LYS A 23 -7.10 -10.33 -12.26
N ALA A 24 -7.12 -11.66 -12.37
CA ALA A 24 -5.95 -12.47 -12.76
C ALA A 24 -5.25 -11.99 -14.04
N LYS A 25 -6.01 -11.72 -15.11
CA LYS A 25 -5.45 -11.17 -16.37
C LYS A 25 -4.72 -9.85 -16.15
N MET A 26 -5.32 -8.95 -15.37
CA MET A 26 -4.71 -7.65 -15.05
C MET A 26 -3.45 -7.82 -14.19
N GLN A 27 -3.48 -8.75 -13.23
CA GLN A 27 -2.32 -9.05 -12.39
C GLN A 27 -1.14 -9.55 -13.23
N HIS A 28 -1.40 -10.44 -14.19
CA HIS A 28 -0.37 -10.95 -15.09
C HIS A 28 0.27 -9.83 -15.93
N LEU A 29 -0.53 -8.93 -16.50
CA LEU A 29 -0.03 -7.77 -17.25
C LEU A 29 0.83 -6.84 -16.37
N ARG A 30 0.40 -6.59 -15.12
CA ARG A 30 1.17 -5.80 -14.15
C ARG A 30 2.52 -6.46 -13.84
N GLN A 31 2.56 -7.78 -13.68
CA GLN A 31 3.81 -8.52 -13.45
C GLN A 31 4.75 -8.45 -14.66
N LEU A 32 4.25 -8.61 -15.89
CA LEU A 32 5.08 -8.44 -17.10
C LEU A 32 5.65 -7.02 -17.19
N ALA A 33 4.85 -6.00 -16.88
CA ALA A 33 5.32 -4.62 -16.85
C ALA A 33 6.40 -4.40 -15.79
N CYS A 34 6.24 -4.95 -14.58
CA CYS A 34 7.27 -4.87 -13.53
C CYS A 34 8.59 -5.53 -13.95
N LYS A 35 8.54 -6.69 -14.63
CA LYS A 35 9.74 -7.33 -15.19
C LYS A 35 10.43 -6.43 -16.21
N SER A 36 9.69 -5.92 -17.19
CA SER A 36 10.24 -5.03 -18.21
C SER A 36 10.87 -3.76 -17.62
N VAL A 37 10.26 -3.16 -16.60
CA VAL A 37 10.84 -1.98 -15.92
C VAL A 37 12.12 -2.33 -15.16
N LEU A 38 12.20 -3.49 -14.52
CA LEU A 38 13.44 -3.96 -13.89
C LEU A 38 14.56 -4.17 -14.91
N ASP A 39 14.25 -4.67 -16.10
CA ASP A 39 15.21 -4.83 -17.19
C ASP A 39 15.75 -3.46 -17.65
N VAL A 40 14.86 -2.48 -17.84
CA VAL A 40 15.25 -1.09 -18.16
C VAL A 40 16.14 -0.48 -17.07
N LEU A 41 15.82 -0.69 -15.80
CA LEU A 41 16.63 -0.17 -14.69
C LEU A 41 18.00 -0.84 -14.58
N SER A 42 18.14 -2.07 -15.11
CA SER A 42 19.37 -2.85 -15.11
C SER A 42 20.27 -2.54 -16.30
N SER A 43 19.71 -2.06 -17.40
CA SER A 43 20.48 -1.50 -18.51
C SER A 43 21.12 -0.17 -18.13
N VAL A 44 22.38 0.04 -18.52
CA VAL A 44 23.03 1.35 -18.49
C VAL A 44 22.70 2.15 -19.75
N ASP A 45 22.47 1.44 -20.85
CA ASP A 45 22.20 2.02 -22.16
C ASP A 45 20.73 2.42 -22.30
N LEU A 46 20.53 3.55 -23.00
CA LEU A 46 19.22 4.04 -23.38
C LEU A 46 18.59 3.07 -24.39
N PRO A 47 17.47 2.42 -24.06
CA PRO A 47 16.80 1.53 -25.00
C PRO A 47 16.16 2.33 -26.14
N SER A 48 16.11 1.71 -27.33
CA SER A 48 15.30 2.23 -28.44
C SER A 48 13.83 2.33 -28.02
N PRO A 49 13.08 3.34 -28.50
CA PRO A 49 11.68 3.50 -28.12
C PRO A 49 10.88 2.33 -28.68
N ASN A 50 10.26 1.54 -27.79
CA ASN A 50 9.35 0.49 -28.18
C ASN A 50 8.04 0.63 -27.40
N THR A 51 6.91 0.39 -28.06
CA THR A 51 5.57 0.60 -27.49
C THR A 51 5.37 -0.21 -26.22
N SER A 52 5.82 -1.45 -26.19
CA SER A 52 5.66 -2.38 -25.05
C SER A 52 6.37 -1.88 -23.77
N THR A 53 7.61 -1.42 -23.87
CA THR A 53 8.38 -0.85 -22.75
C THR A 53 7.76 0.45 -22.27
N LEU A 54 7.33 1.31 -23.19
CA LEU A 54 6.64 2.54 -22.81
C LEU A 54 5.36 2.19 -22.02
N GLU A 55 4.51 1.31 -22.54
CA GLU A 55 3.28 0.83 -21.87
C GLU A 55 3.57 0.20 -20.50
N SER A 56 4.65 -0.58 -20.40
CA SER A 56 5.13 -1.14 -19.13
C SER A 56 5.46 -0.06 -18.11
N LEU A 57 6.19 0.99 -18.51
CA LEU A 57 6.47 2.15 -17.65
C LEU A 57 5.19 2.87 -17.20
N SER A 58 4.21 3.05 -18.10
CA SER A 58 2.91 3.63 -17.74
C SER A 58 2.12 2.75 -16.76
N THR A 59 2.19 1.43 -16.94
CA THR A 59 1.52 0.48 -16.06
C THR A 59 2.12 0.52 -14.66
N VAL A 60 3.46 0.48 -14.53
CA VAL A 60 4.14 0.55 -13.23
C VAL A 60 3.94 1.92 -12.58
N LYS A 61 4.00 3.02 -13.34
CA LYS A 61 3.59 4.36 -12.84
C LYS A 61 2.19 4.32 -12.24
N GLY A 62 1.26 3.63 -12.91
CA GLY A 62 -0.11 3.42 -12.44
C GLY A 62 -0.19 2.69 -11.09
N LEU A 63 0.67 1.71 -10.83
CA LEU A 63 0.72 0.99 -9.55
C LEU A 63 1.08 1.93 -8.39
N PHE A 64 2.15 2.71 -8.53
CA PHE A 64 2.54 3.69 -7.51
C PHE A 64 1.50 4.81 -7.36
N ASN A 65 0.87 5.26 -8.46
CA ASN A 65 -0.19 6.25 -8.40
C ASN A 65 -1.44 5.79 -7.63
N ARG A 66 -1.75 4.48 -7.63
CA ARG A 66 -2.83 3.94 -6.78
C ARG A 66 -2.52 4.16 -5.31
N VAL A 67 -1.27 3.94 -4.88
CA VAL A 67 -0.80 4.22 -3.51
C VAL A 67 -0.82 5.73 -3.20
N VAL A 68 -0.55 6.58 -4.20
CA VAL A 68 -0.57 8.04 -4.00
C VAL A 68 -1.99 8.59 -3.81
N ARG A 69 -2.95 8.07 -4.58
CA ARG A 69 -4.30 8.59 -4.67
C ARG A 69 -5.27 7.95 -3.68
N GLU A 70 -5.08 6.66 -3.39
CA GLU A 70 -5.94 5.88 -2.47
C GLU A 70 -7.44 5.95 -2.84
N ASP A 71 -7.75 6.06 -4.13
CA ASP A 71 -9.08 6.33 -4.67
C ASP A 71 -9.69 5.17 -5.48
N GLN A 72 -9.04 4.00 -5.45
CA GLN A 72 -9.42 2.83 -6.24
C GLN A 72 -9.69 1.62 -5.35
N TRP A 73 -10.64 0.77 -5.74
CA TRP A 73 -11.03 -0.39 -4.93
C TRP A 73 -9.90 -1.37 -4.61
N ASP A 74 -8.81 -1.39 -5.38
CA ASP A 74 -7.64 -2.27 -5.19
C ASP A 74 -6.40 -1.55 -4.63
N TRP A 75 -6.50 -0.28 -4.23
CA TRP A 75 -5.32 0.54 -3.94
C TRP A 75 -4.46 -0.04 -2.81
N PHE A 76 -5.07 -0.57 -1.75
CA PHE A 76 -4.35 -1.12 -0.60
C PHE A 76 -3.79 -2.51 -0.93
N SER A 77 -4.54 -3.34 -1.65
CA SER A 77 -4.03 -4.60 -2.18
C SER A 77 -2.80 -4.40 -3.09
N VAL A 78 -2.80 -3.36 -3.93
CA VAL A 78 -1.62 -3.00 -4.74
C VAL A 78 -0.48 -2.47 -3.86
N SER A 79 -0.79 -1.68 -2.83
CA SER A 79 0.21 -1.20 -1.86
C SER A 79 0.91 -2.38 -1.17
N GLY A 80 0.17 -3.38 -0.69
CA GLY A 80 0.72 -4.58 -0.08
C GLY A 80 1.61 -5.38 -1.03
N GLN A 81 1.21 -5.53 -2.30
CA GLN A 81 2.04 -6.16 -3.33
C GLN A 81 3.33 -5.39 -3.62
N LEU A 82 3.40 -4.08 -3.36
CA LEU A 82 4.61 -3.27 -3.50
C LEU A 82 5.45 -3.20 -2.22
N GLY A 83 5.06 -3.88 -1.13
CA GLY A 83 5.74 -3.79 0.16
C GLY A 83 5.38 -2.55 0.98
N TYR A 84 4.17 -1.99 0.77
CA TYR A 84 3.62 -0.82 1.45
C TYR A 84 4.48 0.45 1.36
N PRO A 85 4.94 0.88 0.17
CA PRO A 85 5.70 2.12 0.04
C PRO A 85 4.88 3.32 0.52
N SER A 86 5.53 4.27 1.20
CA SER A 86 4.84 5.48 1.65
C SER A 86 4.27 6.30 0.48
N ARG A 87 3.21 7.07 0.74
CA ARG A 87 2.62 8.01 -0.25
C ARG A 87 3.66 8.98 -0.82
N ARG A 88 4.64 9.41 -0.02
CA ARG A 88 5.74 10.29 -0.45
C ARG A 88 6.66 9.58 -1.43
N ILE A 89 7.18 8.41 -1.06
CA ILE A 89 8.08 7.62 -1.91
C ILE A 89 7.39 7.22 -3.21
N SER A 90 6.16 6.73 -3.14
CA SER A 90 5.36 6.35 -4.31
C SER A 90 5.17 7.50 -5.29
N ARG A 91 4.99 8.74 -4.82
CA ARG A 91 4.87 9.93 -5.67
C ARG A 91 6.18 10.26 -6.37
N VAL A 92 7.31 10.16 -5.68
CA VAL A 92 8.62 10.40 -6.29
C VAL A 92 8.90 9.33 -7.35
N ILE A 93 8.69 8.05 -7.01
CA ILE A 93 8.88 6.94 -7.97
C ILE A 93 7.98 7.13 -9.20
N SER A 94 6.70 7.46 -9.03
CA SER A 94 5.80 7.63 -10.17
C SER A 94 6.17 8.81 -11.07
N GLY A 95 6.69 9.90 -10.50
CA GLY A 95 7.26 11.02 -11.23
C GLY A 95 8.52 10.63 -12.02
N GLU A 96 9.47 9.95 -11.37
CA GLU A 96 10.71 9.53 -12.03
C GLU A 96 10.47 8.47 -13.12
N ILE A 97 9.50 7.55 -12.95
CA ILE A 97 9.10 6.63 -14.03
C ILE A 97 8.53 7.41 -15.22
N ASN A 98 7.80 8.49 -14.98
CA ASN A 98 7.29 9.35 -16.05
C ASN A 98 8.42 10.06 -16.80
N HIS A 99 9.40 10.61 -16.06
CA HIS A 99 10.61 11.20 -16.66
C HIS A 99 11.39 10.16 -17.48
N LEU A 100 11.60 8.96 -16.94
CA LEU A 100 12.26 7.84 -17.63
C LEU A 100 11.53 7.48 -18.94
N ARG A 101 10.19 7.39 -18.90
CA ARG A 101 9.37 7.13 -20.09
C ARG A 101 9.52 8.21 -21.15
N ILE A 102 9.51 9.49 -20.74
CA ILE A 102 9.68 10.62 -21.67
C ILE A 102 11.07 10.55 -22.30
N ALA A 103 12.12 10.36 -21.50
CA ALA A 103 13.50 10.28 -21.98
C ALA A 103 13.71 9.14 -23.00
N ILE A 104 13.14 7.96 -22.75
CA ILE A 104 13.17 6.85 -23.73
C ILE A 104 12.42 7.25 -25.00
N LYS A 105 11.24 7.87 -24.89
CA LYS A 105 10.45 8.28 -26.05
C LYS A 105 11.16 9.33 -26.91
N THR A 106 11.81 10.31 -26.28
CA THR A 106 12.50 11.41 -26.97
C THR A 106 13.97 11.09 -27.27
N GLN A 107 14.43 9.89 -26.91
CA GLN A 107 15.82 9.45 -27.04
C GLN A 107 16.83 10.38 -26.33
N ASP A 108 16.44 10.93 -25.18
CA ASP A 108 17.27 11.81 -24.35
C ASP A 108 18.10 11.01 -23.34
N SER A 109 19.38 10.77 -23.71
CA SER A 109 20.32 10.00 -22.90
C SER A 109 20.63 10.62 -21.53
N PRO A 110 20.93 11.92 -21.39
CA PRO A 110 21.10 12.57 -20.08
C PRO A 110 19.90 12.40 -19.15
N SER A 111 18.68 12.69 -19.62
CA SER A 111 17.46 12.58 -18.80
C SER A 111 17.18 11.13 -18.40
N PHE A 112 17.46 10.17 -19.29
CA PHE A 112 17.36 8.74 -18.98
C PHE A 112 18.31 8.35 -17.85
N ARG A 113 19.60 8.70 -17.95
CA ARG A 113 20.60 8.39 -16.92
C ARG A 113 20.25 8.99 -15.56
N ASN A 114 19.77 10.24 -15.55
CA ASN A 114 19.37 10.93 -14.33
C ASN A 114 18.17 10.23 -13.66
N SER A 115 17.09 10.00 -14.43
CA SER A 115 15.87 9.36 -13.91
C SER A 115 16.14 7.92 -13.44
N ARG A 116 16.96 7.16 -14.19
CA ARG A 116 17.38 5.81 -13.81
C ARG A 116 18.17 5.80 -12.50
N THR A 117 19.13 6.71 -12.37
CA THR A 117 19.93 6.86 -11.14
C THR A 117 19.05 7.16 -9.93
N ASN A 118 18.10 8.08 -10.07
CA ASN A 118 17.14 8.42 -9.01
C ASN A 118 16.28 7.21 -8.63
N LEU A 119 15.74 6.49 -9.61
CA LEU A 119 14.93 5.28 -9.36
C LEU A 119 15.73 4.17 -8.67
N CYS A 120 17.02 4.01 -9.00
CA CYS A 120 17.91 3.05 -8.34
C CYS A 120 18.31 3.45 -6.91
N ARG A 121 18.27 4.74 -6.56
CA ARG A 121 18.50 5.22 -5.18
C ARG A 121 17.25 5.12 -4.30
N LEU A 122 16.08 5.08 -4.92
CA LEU A 122 14.80 4.81 -4.25
C LEU A 122 14.59 3.29 -4.11
N PRO A 123 13.68 2.83 -3.24
CA PRO A 123 13.37 1.41 -3.10
C PRO A 123 12.55 0.84 -4.28
N THR A 124 12.71 1.38 -5.49
CA THR A 124 11.94 0.99 -6.68
C THR A 124 12.15 -0.49 -6.98
N ARG A 125 13.42 -0.95 -7.01
CA ARG A 125 13.75 -2.34 -7.29
C ARG A 125 13.15 -3.28 -6.23
N GLN A 126 13.27 -2.92 -4.96
CA GLN A 126 12.67 -3.61 -3.82
C GLN A 126 11.16 -3.78 -4.01
N CYS A 127 10.43 -2.69 -4.27
CA CYS A 127 8.99 -2.74 -4.52
C CYS A 127 8.62 -3.67 -5.68
N LEU A 128 9.34 -3.60 -6.80
CA LEU A 128 9.05 -4.44 -7.97
C LEU A 128 9.42 -5.90 -7.72
N SER A 129 10.49 -6.19 -6.98
CA SER A 129 10.86 -7.55 -6.58
C SER A 129 9.81 -8.19 -5.67
N ILE A 130 9.27 -7.44 -4.70
CA ILE A 130 8.16 -7.90 -3.85
C ILE A 130 6.92 -8.14 -4.71
N PHE A 131 6.59 -7.23 -5.62
CA PHE A 131 5.44 -7.36 -6.52
C PHE A 131 5.50 -8.62 -7.39
N LEU A 132 6.71 -9.04 -7.76
CA LEU A 132 6.98 -10.26 -8.51
C LEU A 132 7.09 -11.52 -7.64
N GLY A 133 6.99 -11.40 -6.31
CA GLY A 133 7.16 -12.52 -5.39
C GLY A 133 8.60 -13.05 -5.32
N ARG A 134 9.59 -12.21 -5.65
CA ARG A 134 11.03 -12.51 -5.60
C ARG A 134 11.67 -12.11 -4.26
N ALA A 135 11.02 -11.20 -3.53
CA ALA A 135 11.43 -10.76 -2.20
C ALA A 135 10.21 -10.61 -1.30
N PHE A 136 10.43 -10.66 0.01
CA PHE A 136 9.39 -10.53 1.03
C PHE A 136 9.85 -9.58 2.13
N LEU A 137 8.88 -8.97 2.83
CA LEU A 137 9.19 -8.14 3.99
C LEU A 137 9.86 -9.00 5.06
N ALA A 138 10.92 -8.49 5.69
CA ALA A 138 11.54 -9.17 6.81
C ALA A 138 10.53 -9.38 7.94
N ASP A 139 10.47 -10.61 8.46
CA ASP A 139 9.68 -10.93 9.63
C ASP A 139 10.54 -10.75 10.87
N TYR A 140 10.12 -9.86 11.77
CA TYR A 140 10.81 -9.60 13.02
C TYR A 140 9.99 -10.21 14.15
N PRO A 141 10.62 -10.93 15.11
CA PRO A 141 9.96 -11.29 16.35
C PRO A 141 9.31 -10.05 16.99
N ASP A 142 8.11 -10.21 17.53
CA ASP A 142 7.30 -9.13 18.13
C ASP A 142 6.98 -7.94 17.21
N SER A 143 6.95 -8.14 15.89
CA SER A 143 6.48 -7.12 14.96
C SER A 143 5.02 -7.33 14.53
N GLY A 144 4.37 -6.23 14.19
CA GLY A 144 2.98 -6.24 13.75
C GLY A 144 2.64 -4.97 12.97
N TRP A 145 1.35 -4.71 12.90
CA TRP A 145 0.79 -3.56 12.21
C TRP A 145 -0.17 -2.84 13.12
N ILE A 146 -0.09 -1.52 13.15
CA ILE A 146 -1.22 -0.68 13.50
C ILE A 146 -2.01 -0.43 12.22
N TYR A 147 -3.33 -0.55 12.28
CA TYR A 147 -4.21 -0.21 11.17
C TYR A 147 -5.29 0.77 11.61
N VAL A 148 -5.77 1.52 10.63
CA VAL A 148 -6.96 2.35 10.76
C VAL A 148 -7.94 1.92 9.66
N LEU A 149 -9.13 1.48 10.06
CA LEU A 149 -10.21 1.10 9.17
C LEU A 149 -11.37 2.09 9.25
N SER A 150 -12.09 2.27 8.15
CA SER A 150 -13.40 2.91 8.15
C SER A 150 -14.22 2.39 6.98
N THR A 151 -15.52 2.61 7.00
CA THR A 151 -16.33 2.48 5.79
C THR A 151 -16.17 3.75 4.93
N ARG A 152 -16.59 3.69 3.67
CA ARG A 152 -16.54 4.86 2.76
C ARG A 152 -17.61 5.89 3.13
N GLU A 153 -18.71 5.40 3.67
CA GLU A 153 -19.94 6.10 4.05
C GLU A 153 -19.76 6.87 5.36
N ILE A 154 -18.94 6.34 6.28
CA ILE A 154 -18.67 6.99 7.58
C ILE A 154 -17.15 7.18 7.76
N PRO A 155 -16.52 8.07 6.97
CA PRO A 155 -15.06 8.18 6.88
C PRO A 155 -14.38 8.78 8.12
N LYS A 156 -15.15 9.36 9.06
CA LYS A 156 -14.65 9.94 10.32
C LYS A 156 -14.85 9.02 11.53
N LEU A 157 -15.53 7.88 11.35
CA LEU A 157 -15.63 6.86 12.38
C LEU A 157 -14.56 5.80 12.10
N LEU A 158 -13.48 5.88 12.86
CA LEU A 158 -12.29 5.07 12.64
C LEU A 158 -12.25 3.90 13.63
N LYS A 159 -12.08 2.68 13.13
CA LYS A 159 -11.60 1.56 13.96
C LYS A 159 -10.08 1.56 13.93
N ILE A 160 -9.45 1.68 15.09
CA ILE A 160 -7.99 1.69 15.20
C ILE A 160 -7.58 0.50 16.03
N GLY A 161 -6.72 -0.36 15.49
CA GLY A 161 -6.21 -1.48 16.25
C GLY A 161 -4.95 -2.09 15.66
N MET A 162 -4.57 -3.26 16.16
CA MET A 162 -3.36 -3.95 15.75
C MET A 162 -3.58 -5.38 15.24
N THR A 163 -2.59 -5.88 14.51
CA THR A 163 -2.48 -7.28 14.10
C THR A 163 -1.02 -7.71 13.97
N THR A 164 -0.72 -8.95 14.32
CA THR A 164 0.57 -9.61 14.02
C THR A 164 0.56 -10.34 12.66
N ARG A 165 -0.62 -10.42 12.02
CA ARG A 165 -0.81 -10.95 10.66
C ARG A 165 -0.88 -9.82 9.63
N THR A 166 -1.37 -10.10 8.42
CA THR A 166 -1.58 -9.04 7.42
C THR A 166 -2.78 -8.16 7.77
N VAL A 167 -2.73 -6.89 7.36
CA VAL A 167 -3.83 -5.94 7.60
C VAL A 167 -5.07 -6.34 6.79
N GLU A 168 -4.87 -6.88 5.59
CA GLU A 168 -5.93 -7.36 4.70
C GLU A 168 -6.70 -8.55 5.28
N GLU A 169 -6.02 -9.50 5.93
CA GLU A 169 -6.69 -10.58 6.67
C GLU A 169 -7.52 -10.03 7.81
N ARG A 170 -6.93 -9.16 8.64
CA ARG A 170 -7.62 -8.61 9.81
C ARG A 170 -8.84 -7.77 9.41
N ALA A 171 -8.72 -6.95 8.36
CA ALA A 171 -9.82 -6.17 7.84
C ALA A 171 -10.96 -7.05 7.30
N ARG A 172 -10.63 -8.18 6.63
CA ARG A 172 -11.64 -9.15 6.17
C ARG A 172 -12.39 -9.81 7.33
N GLU A 173 -11.68 -10.25 8.37
CA GLU A 173 -12.30 -10.86 9.56
C GLU A 173 -13.25 -9.92 10.29
N ILE A 174 -12.82 -8.67 10.49
CA ILE A 174 -13.66 -7.65 11.10
C ILE A 174 -14.89 -7.41 10.22
N SER A 175 -14.71 -7.36 8.90
CA SER A 175 -15.81 -7.15 7.95
C SER A 175 -16.79 -8.31 7.87
N SER A 176 -16.38 -9.54 8.18
CA SER A 176 -17.24 -10.72 8.19
C SER A 176 -17.97 -10.95 9.52
N SER A 177 -17.76 -10.09 10.52
CA SER A 177 -18.37 -10.23 11.84
C SER A 177 -19.88 -9.96 11.80
N THR A 178 -20.64 -10.68 12.62
CA THR A 178 -22.10 -10.52 12.73
C THR A 178 -22.48 -9.08 13.03
N GLY A 179 -23.40 -8.51 12.24
CA GLY A 179 -23.86 -7.12 12.40
C GLY A 179 -23.06 -6.07 11.61
N VAL A 180 -21.99 -6.46 10.91
CA VAL A 180 -21.32 -5.57 9.94
C VAL A 180 -22.04 -5.64 8.60
N VAL A 181 -22.68 -4.53 8.22
CA VAL A 181 -23.43 -4.43 6.96
C VAL A 181 -22.52 -3.99 5.81
N ILE A 182 -21.59 -3.07 6.09
CA ILE A 182 -20.67 -2.51 5.09
C ILE A 182 -19.24 -2.94 5.45
N PRO A 183 -18.53 -3.63 4.55
CA PRO A 183 -17.15 -4.03 4.79
C PRO A 183 -16.23 -2.83 5.07
N PHE A 184 -15.34 -3.01 6.04
CA PHE A 184 -14.35 -2.00 6.42
C PHE A 184 -13.22 -1.94 5.40
N GLY A 185 -12.96 -0.74 4.87
CA GLY A 185 -11.77 -0.46 4.08
C GLY A 185 -10.59 -0.03 4.94
N VAL A 186 -9.38 -0.28 4.46
CA VAL A 186 -8.17 0.24 5.10
C VAL A 186 -8.03 1.71 4.74
N ARG A 187 -7.69 2.55 5.72
CA ARG A 187 -7.40 3.98 5.52
C ARG A 187 -5.92 4.24 5.61
N ARG A 188 -5.22 3.58 6.54
CA ARG A 188 -3.77 3.62 6.69
C ARG A 188 -3.28 2.48 7.58
N CYS A 189 -2.00 2.13 7.47
CA CYS A 189 -1.33 1.21 8.37
C CYS A 189 0.13 1.62 8.62
N TRP A 190 0.70 1.08 9.70
CA TRP A 190 2.08 1.29 10.11
C TRP A 190 2.67 -0.05 10.53
N ARG A 191 3.84 -0.42 9.98
CA ARG A 191 4.61 -1.55 10.50
C ARG A 191 5.31 -1.09 11.77
N VAL A 192 5.13 -1.85 12.84
CA VAL A 192 5.66 -1.48 14.16
C VAL A 192 6.26 -2.68 14.87
N SER A 193 7.26 -2.43 15.70
CA SER A 193 7.65 -3.34 16.79
C SER A 193 6.67 -3.20 17.95
N LYS A 194 6.49 -4.26 18.75
CA LYS A 194 5.65 -4.28 19.95
C LYS A 194 4.23 -3.74 19.69
N PRO A 195 3.48 -4.30 18.73
CA PRO A 195 2.20 -3.75 18.26
C PRO A 195 1.17 -3.55 19.37
N GLN A 196 1.16 -4.39 20.40
CA GLN A 196 0.29 -4.26 21.57
C GLN A 196 0.59 -2.99 22.38
N GLN A 197 1.87 -2.69 22.60
CA GLN A 197 2.30 -1.49 23.34
C GLN A 197 1.98 -0.24 22.53
N ALA A 198 2.29 -0.26 21.23
CA ALA A 198 1.97 0.83 20.31
C ALA A 198 0.45 1.11 20.27
N GLU A 199 -0.38 0.07 20.17
CA GLU A 199 -1.85 0.21 20.19
C GLU A 199 -2.35 0.84 21.49
N SER A 200 -1.84 0.38 22.64
CA SER A 200 -2.23 0.91 23.96
C SER A 200 -1.95 2.41 24.08
N GLU A 201 -0.75 2.84 23.67
CA GLU A 201 -0.34 4.24 23.71
C GLU A 201 -1.14 5.11 22.75
N ILE A 202 -1.41 4.61 21.53
CA ILE A 202 -2.28 5.26 20.55
C ILE A 202 -3.70 5.43 21.10
N HIS A 203 -4.26 4.38 21.69
CA HIS A 203 -5.60 4.38 22.27
C HIS A 203 -5.71 5.35 23.44
N LYS A 204 -4.69 5.41 24.31
CA LYS A 204 -4.60 6.37 25.42
C LYS A 204 -4.58 7.80 24.88
N SER A 205 -3.72 8.10 23.90
CA SER A 205 -3.61 9.44 23.32
C SER A 205 -4.86 9.88 22.56
N LEU A 206 -5.58 8.95 21.94
CA LEU A 206 -6.82 9.23 21.21
C LEU A 206 -8.09 9.08 22.07
N GLY A 207 -7.95 8.86 23.37
CA GLY A 207 -9.06 8.53 24.28
C GLY A 207 -10.20 9.54 24.26
N VAL A 208 -9.91 10.83 24.10
CA VAL A 208 -10.93 11.90 24.01
C VAL A 208 -11.83 11.79 22.78
N TYR A 209 -11.40 11.08 21.74
CA TYR A 209 -12.18 10.83 20.52
C TYR A 209 -12.90 9.48 20.55
N ARG A 210 -12.68 8.66 21.58
CA ARG A 210 -13.24 7.31 21.68
C ARG A 210 -14.76 7.40 21.87
N VAL A 211 -15.51 6.71 21.01
CA VAL A 211 -16.99 6.75 21.01
C VAL A 211 -17.57 5.96 22.18
N ARG A 212 -16.92 4.86 22.55
CA ARG A 212 -17.31 3.99 23.67
C ARG A 212 -16.07 3.46 24.37
N SER A 213 -16.05 3.49 25.70
CA SER A 213 -14.89 3.08 26.51
C SER A 213 -14.45 1.63 26.25
N ASP A 214 -15.41 0.74 25.99
CA ASP A 214 -15.23 -0.71 25.76
C ASP A 214 -14.93 -1.08 24.30
N ARG A 215 -14.84 -0.09 23.40
CA ARG A 215 -14.63 -0.33 21.96
C ARG A 215 -13.51 0.54 21.39
N GLU A 216 -12.94 0.05 20.31
CA GLU A 216 -11.79 0.66 19.62
C GLU A 216 -12.22 1.56 18.46
N PHE A 217 -13.32 2.30 18.64
CA PHE A 217 -13.87 3.23 17.64
C PHE A 217 -13.68 4.67 18.07
N PHE A 218 -13.22 5.51 17.15
CA PHE A 218 -12.83 6.89 17.40
C PHE A 218 -13.49 7.83 16.37
N GLN A 219 -14.12 8.90 16.85
CA GLN A 219 -14.73 9.93 16.01
C GLN A 219 -13.72 11.03 15.72
N ILE A 220 -12.89 10.82 14.69
CA ILE A 220 -11.78 11.71 14.31
C ILE A 220 -11.48 11.59 12.82
N SER A 221 -10.93 12.64 12.20
CA SER A 221 -10.46 12.55 10.82
C SER A 221 -9.21 11.66 10.71
N ILE A 222 -9.07 10.95 9.58
CA ILE A 222 -7.87 10.15 9.30
C ILE A 222 -6.59 10.99 9.35
N GLY A 223 -6.64 12.25 8.91
CA GLY A 223 -5.48 13.14 8.95
C GLY A 223 -5.01 13.45 10.37
N ASN A 224 -5.94 13.70 11.30
CA ASN A 224 -5.58 13.98 12.70
C ASN A 224 -5.16 12.71 13.43
N ALA A 225 -5.86 11.59 13.24
CA ALA A 225 -5.47 10.31 13.81
C ALA A 225 -4.07 9.89 13.33
N ALA A 226 -3.80 10.02 12.03
CA ALA A 226 -2.50 9.67 11.48
C ALA A 226 -1.37 10.53 12.02
N LYS A 227 -1.57 11.84 12.27
CA LYS A 227 -0.56 12.69 12.92
C LYS A 227 -0.20 12.21 14.32
N VAL A 228 -1.20 11.84 15.13
CA VAL A 228 -0.99 11.32 16.48
C VAL A 228 -0.25 9.98 16.43
N ILE A 229 -0.68 9.06 15.56
CA ILE A 229 -0.05 7.76 15.38
C ILE A 229 1.39 7.91 14.88
N ASP A 230 1.63 8.76 13.87
CA ASP A 230 2.96 9.06 13.33
C ASP A 230 3.89 9.60 14.42
N SER A 231 3.38 10.42 15.36
CA SER A 231 4.17 10.90 16.50
C SER A 231 4.51 9.77 17.46
N ILE A 232 3.52 9.00 17.92
CA ILE A 232 3.74 7.93 18.91
C ILE A 232 4.70 6.87 18.36
N VAL A 233 4.47 6.42 17.12
CA VAL A 233 5.30 5.39 16.48
C VAL A 233 6.76 5.83 16.37
N ARG A 234 7.00 7.11 16.04
CA ARG A 234 8.35 7.67 15.93
C ARG A 234 8.97 7.94 17.30
N ASP A 235 8.27 8.68 18.16
CA ASP A 235 8.81 9.22 19.40
C ASP A 235 9.05 8.12 20.45
N GLN A 236 8.28 7.02 20.40
CA GLN A 236 8.51 5.83 21.23
C GLN A 236 9.37 4.75 20.54
N GLY A 237 9.88 5.01 19.33
CA GLY A 237 10.78 4.09 18.62
C GLY A 237 10.14 2.78 18.16
N PHE A 238 8.83 2.78 17.89
CA PHE A 238 8.14 1.60 17.38
C PHE A 238 8.30 1.40 15.86
N GLU A 239 8.73 2.41 15.11
CA GLU A 239 8.77 2.39 13.64
C GLU A 239 9.63 1.24 13.08
N LEU A 240 9.05 0.46 12.18
CA LEU A 240 9.77 -0.49 11.33
C LEU A 240 9.61 -0.09 9.86
N ARG A 241 10.73 0.15 9.18
CA ARG A 241 10.74 0.49 7.75
C ARG A 241 10.64 -0.76 6.91
N THR A 242 9.53 -0.90 6.19
CA THR A 242 9.20 -2.13 5.44
C THR A 242 10.18 -2.44 4.30
N LEU A 243 10.77 -1.43 3.67
CA LEU A 243 11.59 -1.58 2.47
C LEU A 243 13.09 -1.55 2.73
N ASP A 244 13.53 -1.32 3.98
CA ASP A 244 14.94 -1.24 4.33
C ASP A 244 15.59 -2.64 4.47
N ASN A 245 14.80 -3.65 4.86
CA ASN A 245 15.25 -5.03 5.04
C ASN A 245 14.27 -5.99 4.37
N LEU A 246 14.75 -6.73 3.37
CA LEU A 246 13.97 -7.73 2.65
C LEU A 246 14.61 -9.11 2.76
N ASN A 247 13.77 -10.13 2.84
CA ASN A 247 14.17 -11.52 2.68
C ASN A 247 14.07 -11.91 1.20
N GLU A 248 15.13 -12.48 0.65
CA GLU A 248 15.14 -13.01 -0.71
C GLU A 248 14.59 -14.45 -0.72
N ARG A 249 13.99 -14.85 -1.83
CA ARG A 249 13.57 -16.24 -2.01
C ARG A 249 14.80 -17.08 -2.35
N ASN A 250 15.24 -17.94 -1.44
CA ASN A 250 16.27 -18.94 -1.75
C ASN A 250 15.72 -19.87 -2.85
N GLU A 251 16.24 -19.77 -4.08
CA GLU A 251 15.87 -20.65 -5.20
C GLU A 251 16.41 -22.10 -5.04
N ALA A 252 17.04 -22.43 -3.92
CA ALA A 252 17.73 -23.72 -3.68
C ALA A 252 16.86 -24.85 -3.09
N ALA A 253 15.54 -24.67 -2.86
CA ALA A 253 14.71 -25.68 -2.18
C ALA A 253 13.65 -26.37 -3.06
N THR A 254 13.73 -26.29 -4.39
CA THR A 254 12.78 -26.94 -5.31
C THR A 254 13.34 -28.13 -6.10
N HIS A 255 14.41 -28.77 -5.63
CA HIS A 255 14.90 -30.05 -6.16
C HIS A 255 15.29 -31.02 -5.04
N THR A 256 14.35 -31.35 -4.15
CA THR A 256 14.40 -32.64 -3.42
C THR A 256 13.01 -32.99 -2.92
N ASN A 257 12.30 -33.81 -3.70
CA ASN A 257 11.52 -34.99 -3.29
C ASN A 257 10.72 -35.50 -4.49
#